data_AF-A0A819CZW5-F1
#
_entry.id   AF-A0A819CZW5-F1
#
_cell.length_a   1.000
_cell.length_b   1.000
_cell.length_c   1.000
_cell.angle_alpha   90.00
_cell.angle_beta   90.00
_cell.angle_gamma   90.00
#
_symmetry.space_group_name_H-M   'P 1'
#
loop_
_entity.id
_entity.type
_entity.pdbx_description
1 polymer ?
#
loop_
_entity_poly.entity_id
_entity_poly.type
_entity_poly.pdbx_seq_one_letter_code
_entity_poly.pdbx_strand_id
1 'polypeptide(L)'
;MLSRTSDLNVYAKVFCPASDNYLFSPRDEAMHRLKTWNFSSKDQKLVLSLLDEWHSGRTLNTVLVQWENVGIARSQNQKENIKILCYNVEGWGMRALEAVDLIYKVQASICIFTEVGELWNTSRLPHFNTFYQKGTNKNGGVCITVGKHLKATRIEVNIPNTVVIDITGLSEPVRIIGIYWSTSQQPDLDDVLPYVVEGTILSRDFKATVKEWNCPNTDRRGAHVKKWVNENNLNYIPSTTHSSKRSLRNIDLSFSNMSAISSESLCLGTSAHWPIVLSCENVSFDTNSFFPHTNWKAFEAVLTLLQTFWMEEQKKNSADEW
;
A
#
# COMPACT_ATOMS: atom_id res chain seq x y z
N MET A 1 -10.05 18.68 -19.27
CA MET A 1 -11.52 18.74 -19.50
C MET A 1 -12.03 17.35 -19.82
N LEU A 2 -12.74 16.77 -18.85
CA LEU A 2 -13.84 15.78 -18.93
C LEU A 2 -13.86 15.11 -17.55
N SER A 3 -14.26 15.90 -16.56
CA SER A 3 -14.77 15.38 -15.30
C SER A 3 -16.09 14.69 -15.63
N ARG A 4 -16.04 13.40 -15.95
CA ARG A 4 -17.24 12.56 -15.87
C ARG A 4 -17.47 12.30 -14.38
N THR A 5 -18.04 13.28 -13.68
CA THR A 5 -18.81 12.98 -12.48
C THR A 5 -19.92 12.06 -12.94
N SER A 6 -19.92 10.82 -12.47
CA SER A 6 -21.10 9.98 -12.58
C SER A 6 -22.21 10.69 -11.81
N ASP A 7 -23.18 11.26 -12.49
CA ASP A 7 -24.40 11.77 -11.87
C ASP A 7 -25.28 10.56 -11.49
N LEU A 8 -24.80 9.76 -10.54
CA LEU A 8 -25.60 8.74 -9.86
C LEU A 8 -26.57 9.49 -8.95
N ASN A 9 -27.65 9.99 -9.55
CA ASN A 9 -28.73 10.66 -8.86
C ASN A 9 -29.68 9.61 -8.24
N VAL A 10 -29.11 8.75 -7.40
CA VAL A 10 -29.87 7.79 -6.61
C VAL A 10 -30.33 8.53 -5.37
N TYR A 11 -31.62 8.85 -5.31
CA TYR A 11 -32.25 9.31 -4.08
C TYR A 11 -32.06 8.22 -3.03
N ALA A 12 -31.26 8.51 -2.01
CA ALA A 12 -31.26 7.68 -0.83
C ALA A 12 -32.61 7.93 -0.16
N LYS A 13 -33.55 6.98 -0.23
CA LYS A 13 -34.67 7.03 0.69
C LYS A 13 -34.07 7.07 2.09
N VAL A 14 -34.60 7.98 2.92
CA VAL A 14 -34.34 7.95 4.36
C VAL A 14 -34.54 6.50 4.80
N PHE A 15 -33.72 6.01 5.73
CA PHE A 15 -33.98 4.75 6.44
C PHE A 15 -35.23 4.92 7.34
N CYS A 16 -36.34 5.34 6.74
CA CYS A 16 -37.65 5.16 7.30
C CYS A 16 -38.04 3.73 6.96
N PRO A 17 -38.36 2.89 7.95
CA PRO A 17 -38.98 1.62 7.66
C PRO A 17 -40.26 1.93 6.88
N ALA A 18 -40.31 1.56 5.60
CA ALA A 18 -41.50 1.70 4.78
C ALA A 18 -42.63 0.73 5.21
N SER A 19 -42.44 -0.01 6.31
CA SER A 19 -43.44 -0.89 6.89
C SER A 19 -43.47 -0.78 8.40
N ASP A 20 -44.66 -0.78 8.97
CA ASP A 20 -44.94 -0.88 10.41
C ASP A 20 -44.47 -2.21 11.05
N ASN A 21 -43.68 -3.03 10.34
CA ASN A 21 -43.27 -4.37 10.75
C ASN A 21 -41.80 -4.48 11.23
N TYR A 22 -41.03 -3.39 11.23
CA TYR A 22 -39.69 -3.41 11.84
C TYR A 22 -39.79 -3.12 13.35
N LEU A 23 -39.50 -4.13 14.17
CA LEU A 23 -39.41 -4.01 15.63
C LEU A 23 -38.30 -3.04 16.11
N PHE A 24 -37.36 -2.70 15.23
CA PHE A 24 -36.19 -1.86 15.54
C PHE A 24 -35.95 -0.85 14.43
N SER A 25 -35.51 0.36 14.79
CA SER A 25 -35.01 1.29 13.78
C SER A 25 -33.77 0.71 13.11
N PRO A 26 -33.45 1.06 11.86
CA PRO A 26 -32.25 0.55 11.20
C PRO A 26 -30.94 0.88 11.92
N ARG A 27 -30.93 1.98 12.67
CA ARG A 27 -29.85 2.35 13.57
C ARG A 27 -29.73 1.37 14.75
N ASP A 28 -30.86 0.98 15.34
CA ASP A 28 -30.89 0.02 16.45
C ASP A 28 -30.48 -1.37 15.99
N GLU A 29 -30.91 -1.78 14.79
CA GLU A 29 -30.47 -3.03 14.15
C GLU A 29 -28.95 -3.00 13.89
N ALA A 30 -28.43 -1.90 13.33
CA ALA A 30 -26.99 -1.71 13.15
C ALA A 30 -26.24 -1.80 14.48
N MET A 31 -26.73 -1.13 15.53
CA MET A 31 -26.15 -1.18 16.87
C MET A 31 -26.17 -2.61 17.44
N HIS A 32 -27.26 -3.34 17.27
CA HIS A 32 -27.37 -4.73 17.71
C HIS A 32 -26.34 -5.61 17.01
N ARG A 33 -26.25 -5.53 15.68
CA ARG A 33 -25.26 -6.29 14.89
C ARG A 33 -23.82 -5.94 15.27
N LEU A 34 -23.50 -4.66 15.47
CA LEU A 34 -22.16 -4.23 15.88
C LEU A 34 -21.75 -4.79 17.26
N LYS A 35 -22.70 -4.88 18.20
CA LYS A 35 -22.47 -5.55 19.49
C LYS A 35 -22.22 -7.04 19.30
N THR A 36 -23.03 -7.72 18.49
CA THR A 36 -22.86 -9.15 18.16
C THR A 36 -21.53 -9.42 17.45
N TRP A 37 -21.02 -8.48 16.66
CA TRP A 37 -19.71 -8.54 16.01
C TRP A 37 -18.54 -8.11 16.91
N ASN A 38 -18.77 -7.90 18.21
CA ASN A 38 -17.74 -7.49 19.18
C ASN A 38 -16.96 -6.23 18.75
N PHE A 39 -17.66 -5.21 18.27
CA PHE A 39 -17.05 -3.89 18.05
C PHE A 39 -16.80 -3.18 19.40
N SER A 40 -15.70 -2.44 19.51
CA SER A 40 -15.47 -1.59 20.67
C SER A 40 -16.50 -0.44 20.70
N SER A 41 -16.78 0.15 21.86
CA SER A 41 -17.71 1.29 21.94
C SER A 41 -17.25 2.49 21.10
N LYS A 42 -15.93 2.64 20.88
CA LYS A 42 -15.36 3.67 20.00
C LYS A 42 -15.72 3.39 18.53
N ASP A 43 -15.50 2.16 18.06
CA ASP A 43 -15.79 1.78 16.68
C ASP A 43 -17.31 1.75 16.41
N GLN A 44 -18.12 1.34 17.39
CA GLN A 44 -19.59 1.41 17.31
C GLN A 44 -20.05 2.84 17.03
N LYS A 45 -19.52 3.83 17.78
CA LYS A 45 -19.84 5.25 17.58
C LYS A 45 -19.43 5.75 16.20
N LEU A 46 -18.25 5.33 15.71
CA LEU A 46 -17.75 5.70 14.38
C LEU A 46 -18.63 5.12 13.26
N VAL A 47 -18.99 3.84 13.34
CA VAL A 47 -19.87 3.23 12.32
C VAL A 47 -21.23 3.92 12.32
N LEU A 48 -21.80 4.19 13.49
CA LEU A 48 -23.11 4.85 13.59
C LEU A 48 -23.07 6.29 13.09
N SER A 49 -21.99 7.04 13.31
CA SER A 49 -21.87 8.39 12.74
C SER A 49 -21.80 8.37 11.22
N LEU A 50 -21.10 7.39 10.63
CA LEU A 50 -21.06 7.22 9.18
C LEU A 50 -22.44 6.85 8.59
N LEU A 51 -23.21 6.00 9.29
CA LEU A 51 -24.58 5.68 8.91
C LEU A 51 -25.51 6.90 9.05
N ASP A 52 -25.35 7.68 10.11
CA ASP A 52 -26.11 8.93 10.32
C ASP A 52 -25.83 9.94 9.19
N GLU A 53 -24.57 10.12 8.81
CA GLU A 53 -24.18 10.96 7.67
C GLU A 53 -24.83 10.46 6.38
N TRP A 54 -24.75 9.15 6.12
CA TRP A 54 -25.41 8.52 4.98
C TRP A 54 -26.93 8.77 4.98
N HIS A 55 -27.61 8.65 6.12
CA HIS A 55 -29.04 8.93 6.25
C HIS A 55 -29.40 10.40 6.04
N SER A 56 -28.52 11.31 6.46
CA SER A 56 -28.74 12.74 6.35
C SER A 56 -28.60 13.26 4.91
N GLY A 57 -27.86 12.54 4.07
CA GLY A 57 -27.70 12.85 2.66
C GLY A 57 -28.94 12.52 1.84
N ARG A 58 -29.50 13.51 1.14
CA ARG A 58 -30.67 13.31 0.26
C ARG A 58 -30.37 12.44 -0.96
N THR A 59 -29.10 12.36 -1.36
CA THR A 59 -28.61 11.57 -2.50
C THR A 59 -27.23 11.01 -2.16
N LEU A 60 -26.84 9.92 -2.82
CA LEU A 60 -25.46 9.40 -2.74
C LEU A 60 -24.45 10.50 -3.09
N ASN A 61 -24.69 11.29 -4.13
CA ASN A 61 -23.81 12.40 -4.50
C ASN A 61 -23.68 13.43 -3.37
N THR A 62 -24.74 13.73 -2.60
CA THR A 62 -24.63 14.65 -1.45
C THR A 62 -23.70 14.09 -0.38
N VAL A 63 -23.80 12.78 -0.08
CA VAL A 63 -22.93 12.11 0.90
C VAL A 63 -21.49 12.07 0.40
N LEU A 64 -21.27 11.69 -0.87
CA LEU A 64 -19.95 11.64 -1.48
C LEU A 64 -19.29 13.02 -1.51
N VAL A 65 -20.01 14.05 -1.93
CA VAL A 65 -19.53 15.44 -1.91
C VAL A 65 -19.22 15.89 -0.49
N GLN A 66 -20.01 15.49 0.50
CA GLN A 66 -19.71 15.77 1.90
C GLN A 66 -18.41 15.07 2.33
N TRP A 67 -18.24 13.78 2.04
CA TRP A 67 -17.03 13.03 2.35
C TRP A 67 -15.78 13.54 1.61
N GLU A 68 -15.93 14.00 0.37
CA GLU A 68 -14.88 14.66 -0.42
C GLU A 68 -14.50 16.03 0.17
N ASN A 69 -15.46 16.73 0.78
CA ASN A 69 -15.28 18.07 1.36
C ASN A 69 -14.99 18.08 2.86
N VAL A 70 -15.00 16.92 3.55
CA VAL A 70 -14.49 16.82 4.92
C VAL A 70 -13.00 17.15 4.87
N GLY A 71 -12.70 18.43 5.08
CA GLY A 71 -11.35 18.91 5.28
C GLY A 71 -10.77 18.18 6.48
N ILE A 72 -9.68 17.45 6.25
CA ILE A 72 -8.92 16.79 7.32
C ILE A 72 -8.61 17.86 8.35
N ALA A 73 -9.22 17.75 9.53
CA ALA A 73 -8.95 18.65 10.64
C ALA A 73 -7.44 18.64 10.86
N ARG A 74 -6.80 19.80 10.70
CA ARG A 74 -5.35 19.95 10.86
C ARG A 74 -5.01 19.61 12.31
N SER A 75 -4.55 18.38 12.55
CA SER A 75 -3.93 18.05 13.84
C SER A 75 -2.59 18.76 13.94
N GLN A 76 -2.10 18.89 15.17
CA GLN A 76 -0.75 19.37 15.46
C GLN A 76 0.29 18.57 14.65
N ASN A 77 1.39 19.21 14.25
CA ASN A 77 2.50 18.57 13.54
C ASN A 77 2.88 17.26 14.26
N GLN A 78 2.62 16.13 13.61
CA GLN A 78 3.08 14.84 14.09
C GLN A 78 4.36 14.49 13.35
N LYS A 79 5.31 13.94 14.09
CA LYS A 79 6.56 13.42 13.55
C LYS A 79 6.37 11.92 13.35
N GLU A 80 6.36 11.49 12.09
CA GLU A 80 6.20 10.08 11.74
C GLU A 80 7.50 9.52 11.16
N ASN A 81 7.81 8.26 11.49
CA ASN A 81 8.94 7.53 10.92
C ASN A 81 8.57 6.97 9.54
N ILE A 82 9.55 6.89 8.64
CA ILE A 82 9.31 6.36 7.29
C ILE A 82 9.10 4.85 7.33
N LYS A 83 8.03 4.41 6.68
CA LYS A 83 7.79 3.00 6.35
C LYS A 83 7.84 2.78 4.84
N ILE A 84 8.56 1.74 4.44
CA ILE A 84 8.75 1.34 3.03
C ILE A 84 8.16 -0.06 2.81
N LEU A 85 7.11 -0.17 2.00
CA LEU A 85 6.57 -1.46 1.58
C LEU A 85 7.33 -1.98 0.35
N CYS A 86 8.03 -3.09 0.47
CA CYS A 86 8.70 -3.78 -0.61
C CYS A 86 7.90 -5.03 -0.99
N TYR A 87 7.49 -5.17 -2.26
CA TYR A 87 6.67 -6.30 -2.67
C TYR A 87 6.88 -6.72 -4.13
N ASN A 88 7.20 -7.99 -4.36
CA ASN A 88 7.12 -8.58 -5.69
C ASN A 88 5.67 -8.92 -6.02
N VAL A 89 5.05 -8.13 -6.90
CA VAL A 89 3.61 -8.21 -7.18
C VAL A 89 3.28 -9.23 -8.26
N GLU A 90 4.26 -9.84 -8.94
CA GLU A 90 4.06 -10.83 -10.02
C GLU A 90 2.95 -10.42 -11.04
N GLY A 91 2.93 -9.15 -11.44
CA GLY A 91 1.96 -8.55 -12.36
C GLY A 91 1.02 -7.55 -11.67
N TRP A 92 1.22 -6.25 -11.95
CA TRP A 92 0.44 -5.18 -11.34
C TRP A 92 -1.06 -5.28 -11.63
N GLY A 93 -1.45 -5.64 -12.87
CA GLY A 93 -2.85 -5.68 -13.28
C GLY A 93 -3.74 -6.58 -12.43
N MET A 94 -3.20 -7.69 -11.90
CA MET A 94 -3.95 -8.63 -11.06
C MET A 94 -3.88 -8.29 -9.57
N ARG A 95 -2.87 -7.53 -9.12
CA ARG A 95 -2.59 -7.33 -7.69
C ARG A 95 -2.57 -5.87 -7.26
N ALA A 96 -2.97 -4.92 -8.11
CA ALA A 96 -3.01 -3.51 -7.76
C ALA A 96 -3.87 -3.21 -6.52
N LEU A 97 -5.05 -3.82 -6.40
CA LEU A 97 -5.94 -3.62 -5.24
C LEU A 97 -5.35 -4.23 -3.95
N GLU A 98 -4.69 -5.38 -4.06
CA GLU A 98 -3.98 -5.99 -2.93
C GLU A 98 -2.79 -5.11 -2.48
N ALA A 99 -2.03 -4.57 -3.43
CA ALA A 99 -0.97 -3.62 -3.13
C ALA A 99 -1.52 -2.39 -2.41
N VAL A 100 -2.64 -1.82 -2.88
CA VAL A 100 -3.33 -0.69 -2.23
C VAL A 100 -3.73 -1.05 -0.79
N ASP A 101 -4.35 -2.21 -0.57
CA ASP A 101 -4.73 -2.66 0.78
C ASP A 101 -3.51 -2.76 1.70
N LEU A 102 -2.43 -3.39 1.24
CA LEU A 102 -1.18 -3.52 1.99
C LEU A 102 -0.58 -2.16 2.36
N ILE A 103 -0.56 -1.20 1.42
CA ILE A 103 -0.07 0.17 1.65
C ILE A 103 -0.79 0.81 2.84
N TYR A 104 -2.12 0.77 2.84
CA TYR A 104 -2.91 1.38 3.91
C TYR A 104 -2.81 0.61 5.22
N LYS A 105 -2.74 -0.72 5.16
CA LYS A 105 -2.62 -1.56 6.35
C LYS A 105 -1.34 -1.29 7.13
N VAL A 106 -0.22 -1.08 6.43
CA VAL A 106 1.08 -0.81 7.08
C VAL A 106 1.43 0.67 7.16
N GLN A 107 0.59 1.54 6.58
CA GLN A 107 0.84 2.98 6.45
C GLN A 107 2.17 3.28 5.77
N ALA A 108 2.40 2.63 4.62
CA ALA A 108 3.62 2.85 3.86
C ALA A 108 3.61 4.22 3.20
N SER A 109 4.59 5.06 3.53
CA SER A 109 4.82 6.34 2.84
C SER A 109 5.51 6.13 1.49
N ILE A 110 6.26 5.04 1.36
CA ILE A 110 7.01 4.68 0.16
C ILE A 110 6.79 3.21 -0.14
N CYS A 111 6.69 2.86 -1.41
CA CYS A 111 6.54 1.47 -1.83
C CYS A 111 7.47 1.15 -2.98
N ILE A 112 8.04 -0.05 -2.97
CA ILE A 112 8.93 -0.58 -3.99
C ILE A 112 8.32 -1.87 -4.51
N PHE A 113 7.88 -1.87 -5.77
CA PHE A 113 7.26 -3.02 -6.42
C PHE A 113 8.16 -3.62 -7.51
N THR A 114 8.36 -4.94 -7.49
CA THR A 114 8.97 -5.72 -8.58
C THR A 114 7.96 -6.53 -9.35
N GLU A 115 8.39 -7.00 -10.51
CA GLU A 115 7.59 -7.77 -11.44
C GLU A 115 6.24 -7.12 -11.75
N VAL A 116 6.21 -5.79 -11.85
CA VAL A 116 4.97 -5.05 -12.12
C VAL A 116 4.46 -5.30 -13.53
N GLY A 117 5.30 -5.81 -14.43
CA GLY A 117 5.01 -5.98 -15.85
C GLY A 117 5.01 -4.64 -16.58
N GLU A 118 4.25 -4.57 -17.66
CA GLU A 118 4.03 -3.33 -18.39
C GLU A 118 2.82 -2.58 -17.82
N LEU A 119 3.02 -1.31 -17.40
CA LEU A 119 1.99 -0.47 -16.78
C LEU A 119 1.13 0.29 -17.81
N TRP A 120 0.65 -0.36 -18.87
CA TRP A 120 -0.22 0.31 -19.86
C TRP A 120 -1.58 0.61 -19.23
N ASN A 121 -1.98 1.89 -19.19
CA ASN A 121 -3.28 2.35 -18.68
C ASN A 121 -3.65 1.87 -17.26
N THR A 122 -2.68 1.53 -16.42
CA THR A 122 -2.96 1.04 -15.07
C THR A 122 -3.44 2.15 -14.14
N SER A 123 -4.38 1.80 -13.24
CA SER A 123 -4.86 2.67 -12.18
C SER A 123 -3.69 3.27 -11.41
N ARG A 124 -3.57 4.61 -11.48
CA ARG A 124 -2.61 5.35 -10.68
C ARG A 124 -3.05 5.30 -9.22
N LEU A 125 -2.11 5.12 -8.30
CA LEU A 125 -2.37 5.30 -6.87
C LEU A 125 -2.66 6.79 -6.60
N PRO A 126 -3.91 7.19 -6.26
CA PRO A 126 -4.32 8.60 -6.27
C PRO A 126 -3.49 9.51 -5.35
N HIS A 127 -2.98 8.96 -4.25
CA HIS A 127 -2.21 9.69 -3.23
C HIS A 127 -0.69 9.49 -3.35
N PHE A 128 -0.21 8.87 -4.42
CA PHE A 128 1.20 8.61 -4.64
C PHE A 128 1.68 9.17 -5.98
N ASN A 129 2.92 9.62 -5.99
CA ASN A 129 3.69 9.84 -7.21
C ASN A 129 4.38 8.52 -7.58
N THR A 130 4.36 8.17 -8.86
CA THR A 130 4.85 6.87 -9.34
C THR A 130 6.05 7.06 -10.26
N PHE A 131 7.13 6.34 -9.97
CA PHE A 131 8.36 6.28 -10.76
C PHE A 131 8.54 4.87 -11.29
N TYR A 132 8.48 4.72 -12.61
CA TYR A 132 8.48 3.41 -13.27
C TYR A 132 9.71 3.23 -14.14
N GLN A 133 10.29 2.03 -14.12
CA GLN A 133 11.25 1.59 -15.14
C GLN A 133 10.73 0.31 -15.78
N LYS A 134 10.63 0.33 -17.12
CA LYS A 134 10.24 -0.85 -17.88
C LYS A 134 11.25 -1.98 -17.71
N GLY A 135 10.73 -3.19 -17.61
CA GLY A 135 11.57 -4.37 -17.52
C GLY A 135 12.08 -4.89 -18.84
N THR A 136 13.04 -5.81 -18.76
CA THR A 136 13.65 -6.49 -19.91
C THR A 136 12.84 -7.68 -20.43
N ASN A 137 11.77 -8.06 -19.73
CA ASN A 137 10.87 -9.14 -20.11
C ASN A 137 9.42 -8.80 -19.70
N LYS A 138 8.45 -9.60 -20.15
CA LYS A 138 7.01 -9.37 -19.93
C LYS A 138 6.59 -9.24 -18.46
N ASN A 139 7.31 -9.92 -17.56
CA ASN A 139 7.00 -9.93 -16.14
C ASN A 139 7.85 -8.92 -15.38
N GLY A 140 8.91 -8.37 -15.97
CA GLY A 140 9.87 -7.52 -15.27
C GLY A 140 9.31 -6.14 -14.94
N GLY A 141 10.22 -5.21 -14.63
CA GLY A 141 9.88 -3.83 -14.36
C GLY A 141 9.83 -3.50 -12.88
N VAL A 142 9.76 -2.20 -12.64
CA VAL A 142 9.99 -1.58 -11.34
C VAL A 142 9.04 -0.44 -11.17
N CYS A 143 8.41 -0.37 -10.03
CA CYS A 143 7.63 0.80 -9.66
C CYS A 143 8.04 1.22 -8.25
N ILE A 144 8.52 2.45 -8.09
CA ILE A 144 8.62 3.07 -6.77
C ILE A 144 7.50 4.10 -6.68
N THR A 145 6.67 4.00 -5.65
CA THR A 145 5.58 4.95 -5.41
C THR A 145 5.80 5.67 -4.09
N VAL A 146 5.72 7.00 -4.11
CA VAL A 146 5.96 7.85 -2.94
C VAL A 146 4.71 8.66 -2.65
N GLY A 147 4.25 8.65 -1.39
CA GLY A 147 3.09 9.43 -0.97
C GLY A 147 3.29 10.92 -1.28
N LYS A 148 2.24 11.58 -1.78
CA LYS A 148 2.30 13.00 -2.22
C LYS A 148 2.62 14.00 -1.11
N HIS A 149 2.59 13.59 0.15
CA HIS A 149 3.05 14.38 1.29
C HIS A 149 4.59 14.47 1.37
N LEU A 150 5.32 13.57 0.70
CA LEU A 150 6.77 13.62 0.56
C LEU A 150 7.18 14.20 -0.79
N LYS A 151 8.33 14.85 -0.83
CA LYS A 151 8.96 15.32 -2.07
C LYS A 151 9.90 14.23 -2.58
N ALA A 152 9.71 13.81 -3.82
CA ALA A 152 10.55 12.81 -4.47
C ALA A 152 11.00 13.28 -5.84
N THR A 153 12.26 13.03 -6.17
CA THR A 153 12.86 13.35 -7.47
C THR A 153 13.47 12.08 -8.06
N ARG A 154 13.22 11.82 -9.33
CA ARG A 154 13.84 10.71 -10.05
C ARG A 154 15.26 11.06 -10.46
N ILE A 155 16.17 10.11 -10.29
CA ILE A 155 17.50 10.16 -10.90
C ILE A 155 17.43 9.30 -12.15
N GLU A 156 17.79 9.88 -13.29
CA GLU A 156 17.82 9.13 -14.53
C GLU A 156 18.98 8.15 -14.53
N VAL A 157 18.65 6.89 -14.79
CA VAL A 157 19.60 5.78 -14.84
C VAL A 157 19.38 4.97 -16.11
N ASN A 158 20.47 4.53 -16.73
CA ASN A 158 20.42 3.66 -17.89
C ASN A 158 20.61 2.17 -17.50
N ILE A 159 19.98 1.77 -16.40
CA ILE A 159 20.04 0.39 -15.88
C ILE A 159 18.65 -0.22 -16.00
N PRO A 160 18.45 -1.25 -16.85
CA PRO A 160 17.17 -1.92 -16.97
C PRO A 160 16.71 -2.49 -15.62
N ASN A 161 15.39 -2.56 -15.42
CA ASN A 161 14.83 -3.00 -14.14
C ASN A 161 15.39 -2.26 -12.91
N THR A 162 15.75 -0.97 -13.02
CA THR A 162 16.20 -0.16 -11.87
C THR A 162 15.49 1.19 -11.84
N VAL A 163 15.06 1.61 -10.66
CA VAL A 163 14.57 2.97 -10.40
C VAL A 163 15.37 3.55 -9.24
N VAL A 164 15.83 4.78 -9.40
CA VAL A 164 16.52 5.54 -8.35
C VAL A 164 15.75 6.83 -8.10
N ILE A 165 15.44 7.10 -6.84
CA ILE A 165 14.80 8.34 -6.42
C ILE A 165 15.45 8.92 -5.18
N ASP A 166 15.48 10.25 -5.09
CA ASP A 166 15.82 10.99 -3.88
C ASP A 166 14.54 11.46 -3.18
N ILE A 167 14.45 11.22 -1.88
CA ILE A 167 13.38 11.70 -1.01
C ILE A 167 13.92 12.87 -0.17
N THR A 168 13.18 13.98 -0.20
CA THR A 168 13.53 15.22 0.50
C THR A 168 12.36 15.70 1.37
N GLY A 169 12.65 16.59 2.32
CA GLY A 169 11.67 17.03 3.33
C GLY A 169 11.56 16.10 4.54
N LEU A 170 12.54 15.21 4.70
CA LEU A 170 12.74 14.34 5.83
C LEU A 170 13.74 14.97 6.82
N SER A 171 13.87 14.41 8.01
CA SER A 171 14.93 14.76 8.97
C SER A 171 16.33 14.49 8.40
N GLU A 172 16.47 13.49 7.53
CA GLU A 172 17.68 13.14 6.80
C GLU A 172 17.31 12.76 5.37
N PRO A 173 18.07 13.20 4.33
CA PRO A 173 17.79 12.82 2.96
C PRO A 173 17.98 11.31 2.78
N VAL A 174 17.08 10.69 2.01
CA VAL A 174 17.13 9.25 1.73
C VAL A 174 17.09 9.02 0.23
N ARG A 175 18.03 8.23 -0.27
CA ARG A 175 18.01 7.70 -1.63
C ARG A 175 17.44 6.28 -1.63
N ILE A 176 16.50 6.03 -2.53
CA ILE A 176 15.90 4.70 -2.67
C ILE A 176 16.24 4.16 -4.05
N ILE A 177 16.82 2.97 -4.06
CA ILE A 177 17.15 2.21 -5.27
C ILE A 177 16.32 0.92 -5.26
N GLY A 178 15.42 0.78 -6.24
CA GLY A 178 14.69 -0.46 -6.47
C GLY A 178 15.32 -1.25 -7.61
N ILE A 179 15.77 -2.50 -7.38
CA ILE A 179 16.32 -3.40 -8.43
C ILE A 179 15.59 -4.75 -8.67
N TYR A 180 15.29 -5.16 -9.90
CA TYR A 180 14.69 -6.46 -10.20
C TYR A 180 15.59 -7.23 -11.16
N TRP A 181 16.07 -8.39 -10.74
CA TRP A 181 16.92 -9.23 -11.57
C TRP A 181 16.23 -10.53 -11.91
N SER A 182 15.99 -10.75 -13.20
CA SER A 182 15.50 -12.06 -13.63
C SER A 182 16.60 -13.12 -13.50
N THR A 183 16.21 -14.39 -13.39
CA THR A 183 17.16 -15.50 -13.28
C THR A 183 18.17 -15.54 -14.42
N SER A 184 17.76 -15.15 -15.63
CA SER A 184 18.58 -15.10 -16.84
C SER A 184 19.52 -13.89 -16.94
N GLN A 185 19.33 -12.86 -16.13
CA GLN A 185 20.16 -11.66 -16.18
C GLN A 185 21.47 -11.84 -15.40
N GLN A 186 22.55 -11.28 -15.94
CA GLN A 186 23.83 -11.11 -15.24
C GLN A 186 24.17 -9.63 -15.21
N PRO A 187 23.46 -8.85 -14.37
CA PRO A 187 23.71 -7.43 -14.24
C PRO A 187 25.05 -7.17 -13.56
N ASP A 188 25.72 -6.11 -13.99
CA ASP A 188 26.90 -5.61 -13.31
C ASP A 188 26.45 -4.76 -12.12
N LEU A 189 26.95 -5.11 -10.93
CA LEU A 189 26.65 -4.35 -9.72
C LEU A 189 27.37 -3.00 -9.71
N ASP A 190 28.49 -2.89 -10.42
CA ASP A 190 29.26 -1.66 -10.51
C ASP A 190 28.52 -0.58 -11.28
N ASP A 191 27.53 -0.94 -12.12
CA ASP A 191 26.62 0.02 -12.74
C ASP A 191 25.76 0.77 -11.69
N VAL A 192 25.46 0.11 -10.56
CA VAL A 192 24.63 0.69 -9.48
C VAL A 192 25.46 1.56 -8.54
N LEU A 193 26.76 1.30 -8.43
CA LEU A 193 27.66 1.94 -7.48
C LEU A 193 27.65 3.49 -7.52
N PRO A 194 27.64 4.16 -8.69
CA PRO A 194 27.57 5.62 -8.77
C PRO A 194 26.34 6.24 -8.09
N TYR A 195 25.29 5.45 -7.87
CA TYR A 195 24.06 5.90 -7.25
C TYR A 195 24.03 5.64 -5.74
N VAL A 196 24.94 4.82 -5.21
CA VAL A 196 25.06 4.54 -3.78
C VAL A 196 25.77 5.70 -3.09
N VAL A 197 25.00 6.48 -2.34
CA VAL A 197 25.48 7.61 -1.52
C VAL A 197 25.08 7.42 -0.06
N GLU A 198 25.58 8.25 0.85
CA GLU A 198 25.09 8.27 2.23
C GLU A 198 23.57 8.43 2.28
N GLY A 199 22.87 7.64 3.10
CA GLY A 199 21.41 7.65 3.14
C GLY A 199 20.75 6.74 2.10
N THR A 200 21.47 5.78 1.52
CA THR A 200 20.91 4.89 0.48
C THR A 200 20.24 3.66 1.09
N ILE A 201 19.04 3.36 0.62
CA ILE A 201 18.34 2.09 0.79
C ILE A 201 18.24 1.45 -0.59
N LEU A 202 18.94 0.33 -0.78
CA LEU A 202 18.89 -0.50 -1.97
C LEU A 202 18.04 -1.73 -1.65
N SER A 203 16.94 -1.95 -2.36
CA SER A 203 16.04 -3.06 -2.07
C SER A 203 15.48 -3.70 -3.34
N ARG A 204 15.12 -4.98 -3.16
CA ARG A 204 14.23 -5.88 -3.93
C ARG A 204 14.93 -6.88 -4.88
N ASP A 205 14.15 -7.89 -5.26
CA ASP A 205 14.49 -9.21 -5.83
C ASP A 205 15.79 -9.34 -6.67
N PHE A 206 16.84 -9.82 -6.00
CA PHE A 206 18.14 -10.12 -6.61
C PHE A 206 18.20 -11.55 -7.17
N LYS A 207 17.21 -12.41 -6.89
CA LYS A 207 17.25 -13.86 -7.17
C LYS A 207 18.61 -14.49 -6.79
N ALA A 208 19.15 -14.11 -5.63
CA ALA A 208 20.47 -14.53 -5.14
C ALA A 208 20.32 -15.16 -3.75
N THR A 209 21.02 -16.27 -3.49
CA THR A 209 20.96 -16.93 -2.17
C THR A 209 22.28 -16.81 -1.42
N VAL A 210 22.20 -16.50 -0.13
CA VAL A 210 23.35 -16.40 0.78
C VAL A 210 22.99 -17.06 2.10
N LYS A 211 23.80 -18.04 2.53
CA LYS A 211 23.54 -18.82 3.74
C LYS A 211 23.48 -17.95 4.99
N GLU A 212 24.36 -16.95 5.09
CA GLU A 212 24.39 -16.00 6.21
C GLU A 212 23.19 -15.05 6.23
N TRP A 213 22.42 -14.98 5.14
CA TRP A 213 21.17 -14.23 5.04
C TRP A 213 19.95 -15.15 5.12
N ASN A 214 20.08 -16.21 5.92
CA ASN A 214 19.03 -17.21 6.21
C ASN A 214 18.52 -17.98 4.98
N CYS A 215 19.39 -18.21 3.98
CA CYS A 215 19.12 -19.17 2.91
C CYS A 215 19.72 -20.56 3.22
N PRO A 216 19.21 -21.65 2.61
CA PRO A 216 19.80 -22.98 2.78
C PRO A 216 21.23 -23.11 2.24
N ASN A 217 21.56 -22.33 1.21
CA ASN A 217 22.85 -22.34 0.54
C ASN A 217 23.25 -20.94 0.06
N THR A 218 24.52 -20.80 -0.33
CA THR A 218 25.04 -19.64 -1.05
C THR A 218 25.27 -20.03 -2.50
N ASP A 219 24.59 -19.39 -3.45
CA ASP A 219 24.84 -19.58 -4.88
C ASP A 219 25.91 -18.60 -5.40
N ARG A 220 26.33 -18.77 -6.66
CA ARG A 220 27.35 -17.89 -7.27
C ARG A 220 26.92 -16.42 -7.30
N ARG A 221 25.63 -16.15 -7.52
CA ARG A 221 25.10 -14.78 -7.57
C ARG A 221 25.10 -14.16 -6.18
N GLY A 222 24.70 -14.91 -5.17
CA GLY A 222 24.71 -14.48 -3.78
C GLY A 222 26.11 -14.24 -3.26
N ALA A 223 27.08 -15.09 -3.61
CA ALA A 223 28.48 -14.83 -3.30
C ALA A 223 28.97 -13.51 -3.91
N HIS A 224 28.58 -13.21 -5.16
CA HIS A 224 28.91 -11.95 -5.83
C HIS A 224 28.25 -10.74 -5.14
N VAL A 225 26.94 -10.80 -4.90
CA VAL A 225 26.18 -9.73 -4.21
C VAL A 225 26.74 -9.48 -2.82
N LYS A 226 27.00 -10.54 -2.03
CA LYS A 226 27.58 -10.42 -0.69
C LYS A 226 28.94 -9.74 -0.72
N LYS A 227 29.81 -10.13 -1.64
CA LYS A 227 31.13 -9.50 -1.79
C LYS A 227 30.99 -8.01 -2.08
N TRP A 228 30.20 -7.65 -3.08
CA TRP A 228 29.97 -6.26 -3.47
C TRP A 228 29.35 -5.41 -2.35
N VAL A 229 28.36 -5.95 -1.63
CA VAL A 229 27.74 -5.27 -0.48
C VAL A 229 28.77 -4.96 0.62
N ASN A 230 29.65 -5.91 0.93
CA ASN A 230 30.71 -5.73 1.93
C ASN A 230 31.75 -4.70 1.47
N GLU A 231 32.16 -4.72 0.21
CA GLU A 231 33.15 -3.80 -0.36
C GLU A 231 32.66 -2.35 -0.40
N ASN A 232 31.32 -2.15 -0.44
CA ASN A 232 30.69 -0.84 -0.54
C ASN A 232 30.02 -0.37 0.76
N ASN A 233 30.39 -0.95 1.91
CA ASN A 233 29.90 -0.56 3.25
C ASN A 233 28.36 -0.54 3.37
N LEU A 234 27.69 -1.46 2.68
CA LEU A 234 26.25 -1.65 2.80
C LEU A 234 25.97 -2.75 3.83
N ASN A 235 25.01 -2.51 4.71
CA ASN A 235 24.55 -3.49 5.67
C ASN A 235 23.31 -4.22 5.14
N TYR A 236 23.31 -5.54 5.23
CA TYR A 236 22.12 -6.34 4.97
C TYR A 236 21.06 -6.10 6.06
N ILE A 237 19.82 -5.87 5.66
CA ILE A 237 18.68 -5.69 6.55
C ILE A 237 17.89 -7.01 6.57
N PRO A 238 17.99 -7.81 7.65
CA PRO A 238 17.36 -9.12 7.71
C PRO A 238 15.85 -9.02 7.86
N SER A 239 15.12 -9.80 7.06
CA SER A 239 13.68 -10.03 7.19
C SER A 239 13.36 -11.04 8.28
N THR A 240 12.14 -10.97 8.83
CA THR A 240 11.68 -11.87 9.89
C THR A 240 11.43 -13.31 9.41
N THR A 241 11.17 -13.51 8.11
CA THR A 241 11.07 -14.84 7.50
C THR A 241 11.67 -14.84 6.09
N HIS A 242 11.67 -16.02 5.45
CA HIS A 242 12.04 -16.18 4.05
C HIS A 242 11.15 -15.34 3.15
N SER A 243 11.67 -14.72 2.08
CA SER A 243 10.88 -13.86 1.20
C SER A 243 10.03 -14.61 0.17
N SER A 244 10.39 -15.85 -0.20
CA SER A 244 9.65 -16.65 -1.19
C SER A 244 8.69 -17.65 -0.53
N LYS A 245 7.42 -17.72 -0.95
CA LYS A 245 6.44 -18.72 -0.45
C LYS A 245 6.72 -20.14 -0.94
N ARG A 246 7.50 -20.29 -2.01
CA ARG A 246 7.74 -21.58 -2.68
C ARG A 246 9.00 -22.29 -2.19
N SER A 247 9.81 -21.64 -1.36
CA SER A 247 11.10 -22.15 -0.89
C SER A 247 11.58 -21.38 0.33
N LEU A 248 12.47 -21.95 1.12
CA LEU A 248 13.07 -21.31 2.30
C LEU A 248 14.13 -20.24 1.94
N ARG A 249 14.02 -19.59 0.77
CA ARG A 249 15.01 -18.64 0.27
C ARG A 249 14.60 -17.19 0.56
N ASN A 250 15.58 -16.39 0.96
CA ASN A 250 15.54 -14.94 0.93
C ASN A 250 16.17 -14.46 -0.37
N ILE A 251 15.34 -14.00 -1.29
CA ILE A 251 15.76 -13.49 -2.60
C ILE A 251 15.38 -12.02 -2.79
N ASP A 252 14.43 -11.53 -2.00
CA ASP A 252 14.11 -10.12 -1.87
C ASP A 252 14.98 -9.54 -0.76
N LEU A 253 16.09 -8.94 -1.16
CA LEU A 253 17.12 -8.45 -0.25
C LEU A 253 17.02 -6.93 -0.12
N SER A 254 17.34 -6.43 1.07
CA SER A 254 17.45 -5.00 1.35
C SER A 254 18.79 -4.70 1.99
N PHE A 255 19.42 -3.63 1.52
CA PHE A 255 20.74 -3.18 1.95
C PHE A 255 20.70 -1.68 2.22
N SER A 256 21.46 -1.21 3.20
CA SER A 256 21.59 0.22 3.46
C SER A 256 22.90 0.57 4.14
N ASN A 257 23.42 1.77 3.87
CA ASN A 257 24.48 2.38 4.67
C ASN A 257 23.92 3.25 5.81
N MET A 258 22.61 3.24 6.02
CA MET A 258 21.96 3.88 7.17
C MET A 258 21.91 2.94 8.36
N SER A 259 21.81 3.52 9.55
CA SER A 259 21.58 2.80 10.80
C SER A 259 20.09 2.74 11.14
N ALA A 260 19.72 1.89 12.10
CA ALA A 260 18.37 1.82 12.68
C ALA A 260 17.23 1.57 11.66
N ILE A 261 17.49 0.74 10.64
CA ILE A 261 16.44 0.19 9.78
C ILE A 261 16.12 -1.23 10.24
N SER A 262 14.86 -1.48 10.55
CA SER A 262 14.34 -2.82 10.80
C SER A 262 13.50 -3.30 9.63
N SER A 263 13.29 -4.61 9.52
CA SER A 263 12.36 -5.15 8.53
C SER A 263 11.47 -6.26 9.05
N GLU A 264 10.25 -6.31 8.53
CA GLU A 264 9.22 -7.28 8.87
C GLU A 264 8.63 -7.89 7.60
N SER A 265 8.63 -9.20 7.49
CA SER A 265 7.88 -9.92 6.46
C SER A 265 6.41 -10.05 6.86
N LEU A 266 5.51 -9.62 5.99
CA LEU A 266 4.07 -9.78 6.18
C LEU A 266 3.64 -11.13 5.62
N CYS A 267 3.04 -11.98 6.46
CA CYS A 267 2.42 -13.23 6.03
C CYS A 267 1.05 -13.00 5.34
N LEU A 268 1.01 -12.06 4.39
CA LEU A 268 -0.17 -11.61 3.66
C LEU A 268 0.09 -11.60 2.13
N GLY A 269 -0.98 -11.37 1.37
CA GLY A 269 -0.95 -11.26 -0.09
C GLY A 269 -0.96 -12.59 -0.83
N THR A 270 -1.17 -12.52 -2.15
CA THR A 270 -1.39 -13.67 -3.04
C THR A 270 -0.25 -13.90 -4.02
N SER A 271 0.77 -13.03 -4.08
CA SER A 271 2.02 -13.30 -4.79
C SER A 271 2.73 -14.52 -4.23
N ALA A 272 3.60 -15.15 -5.03
CA ALA A 272 4.55 -16.15 -4.57
C ALA A 272 5.65 -15.59 -3.64
N HIS A 273 5.65 -14.29 -3.38
CA HIS A 273 6.55 -13.60 -2.47
C HIS A 273 5.77 -13.01 -1.28
N TRP A 274 6.42 -12.96 -0.11
CA TRP A 274 5.90 -12.22 1.04
C TRP A 274 6.25 -10.74 0.90
N PRO A 275 5.32 -9.81 1.11
CA PRO A 275 5.66 -8.40 1.27
C PRO A 275 6.60 -8.18 2.46
N ILE A 276 7.48 -7.20 2.36
CA ILE A 276 8.42 -6.81 3.41
C ILE A 276 8.22 -5.33 3.72
N VAL A 277 8.12 -4.97 4.99
CA VAL A 277 8.08 -3.58 5.44
C VAL A 277 9.42 -3.23 6.03
N LEU A 278 10.04 -2.15 5.55
CA LEU A 278 11.20 -1.54 6.19
C LEU A 278 10.74 -0.36 7.04
N SER A 279 11.17 -0.31 8.29
CA SER A 279 10.89 0.81 9.21
C SER A 279 12.20 1.54 9.51
N CYS A 280 12.25 2.83 9.18
CA CYS A 280 13.44 3.67 9.37
C CYS A 280 13.26 4.51 10.64
N GLU A 281 13.76 4.03 11.78
CA GLU A 281 13.44 4.63 13.09
C GLU A 281 14.04 6.02 13.31
N ASN A 282 15.13 6.34 12.62
CA ASN A 282 15.83 7.62 12.72
C ASN A 282 15.41 8.62 11.63
N VAL A 283 14.66 8.17 10.63
CA VAL A 283 14.24 9.03 9.51
C VAL A 283 12.77 9.31 9.63
N SER A 284 12.46 10.60 9.74
CA SER A 284 11.11 11.05 10.04
C SER A 284 10.76 12.27 9.23
N PHE A 285 9.47 12.59 9.17
CA PHE A 285 8.96 13.78 8.50
C PHE A 285 7.84 14.40 9.32
N ASP A 286 7.72 15.72 9.17
CA ASP A 286 6.58 16.43 9.72
C ASP A 286 5.38 16.21 8.80
N THR A 287 4.31 15.68 9.37
CA THR A 287 3.03 15.55 8.66
C THR A 287 1.95 16.37 9.35
N ASN A 288 1.28 17.18 8.54
CA ASN A 288 -0.01 17.80 8.88
C ASN A 288 -1.17 16.92 8.42
N SER A 289 -0.86 15.92 7.61
CA SER A 289 -1.79 14.98 7.01
C SER A 289 -1.89 13.76 7.91
N PHE A 290 -3.09 13.52 8.43
CA PHE A 290 -3.50 12.17 8.74
C PHE A 290 -3.32 11.38 7.43
N PHE A 291 -2.40 10.41 7.36
CA PHE A 291 -2.64 9.32 6.43
C PHE A 291 -4.05 8.83 6.75
N PRO A 292 -4.98 8.73 5.79
CA PRO A 292 -6.30 8.22 6.11
C PRO A 292 -6.11 6.81 6.66
N HIS A 293 -6.13 6.69 7.99
CA HIS A 293 -6.17 5.41 8.66
C HIS A 293 -7.56 4.89 8.39
N THR A 294 -7.69 4.10 7.34
CA THR A 294 -8.93 3.39 7.07
C THR A 294 -9.12 2.41 8.22
N ASN A 295 -10.10 2.67 9.08
CA ASN A 295 -10.56 1.66 10.03
C ASN A 295 -11.31 0.61 9.22
N TRP A 296 -10.56 -0.35 8.66
CA TRP A 296 -11.10 -1.38 7.77
C TRP A 296 -12.25 -2.15 8.40
N LYS A 297 -12.16 -2.41 9.72
CA LYS A 297 -13.23 -3.04 10.48
C LYS A 297 -14.52 -2.21 10.44
N ALA A 298 -14.41 -0.90 10.65
CA ALA A 298 -15.55 0.02 10.54
C ALA A 298 -16.05 0.13 9.08
N PHE A 299 -15.15 0.20 8.10
CA PHE A 299 -15.49 0.27 6.68
C PHE A 299 -16.25 -0.97 6.20
N GLU A 300 -15.76 -2.17 6.50
CA GLU A 300 -16.42 -3.44 6.18
C GLU A 300 -17.79 -3.56 6.85
N ALA A 301 -17.91 -3.13 8.12
CA ALA A 301 -19.19 -3.11 8.81
C ALA A 301 -20.19 -2.16 8.12
N VAL A 302 -19.77 -0.95 7.76
CA VAL A 302 -20.61 0.00 7.02
C VAL A 302 -21.05 -0.60 5.70
N LEU A 303 -20.14 -1.17 4.92
CA LEU A 303 -20.49 -1.83 3.65
C LEU A 303 -21.47 -2.99 3.84
N THR A 304 -21.25 -3.84 4.84
CA THR A 304 -22.12 -4.99 5.14
C THR A 304 -23.53 -4.51 5.51
N LEU A 305 -23.63 -3.47 6.33
CA LEU A 305 -24.91 -2.89 6.76
C LEU A 305 -25.64 -2.23 5.59
N LEU A 306 -24.94 -1.44 4.78
CA LEU A 306 -25.49 -0.80 3.58
C LEU A 306 -25.92 -1.83 2.53
N GLN A 307 -25.11 -2.87 2.29
CA GLN A 307 -25.45 -3.96 1.36
C GLN A 307 -26.71 -4.70 1.82
N THR A 308 -26.78 -5.06 3.10
CA THR A 308 -27.97 -5.73 3.65
C THR A 308 -29.20 -4.87 3.43
N PHE A 309 -29.12 -3.57 3.73
CA PHE A 309 -30.20 -2.63 3.50
C PHE A 309 -30.65 -2.61 2.04
N TRP A 310 -29.72 -2.42 1.10
CA TRP A 310 -30.05 -2.35 -0.33
C TRP A 310 -30.64 -3.64 -0.87
N MET A 311 -30.14 -4.80 -0.43
CA MET A 311 -30.72 -6.10 -0.81
C MET A 311 -32.15 -6.25 -0.29
N GLU A 312 -32.45 -5.79 0.92
CA GLU A 312 -33.81 -5.82 1.46
C GLU A 312 -34.74 -4.80 0.78
N GLU A 313 -34.26 -3.59 0.48
CA GLU A 313 -35.04 -2.61 -0.27
C GLU A 313 -35.35 -3.08 -1.70
N GLN A 314 -34.40 -3.75 -2.37
CA GLN A 314 -34.64 -4.35 -3.68
C GLN A 314 -35.71 -5.45 -3.66
N LYS A 315 -35.90 -6.15 -2.53
CA LYS A 315 -36.97 -7.14 -2.37
C LYS A 315 -38.34 -6.51 -2.13
N LYS A 316 -38.41 -5.26 -1.67
CA LYS A 316 -39.66 -4.64 -1.20
C LYS A 316 -40.54 -4.06 -2.30
N ASN A 317 -40.01 -3.79 -3.49
CA ASN A 317 -40.82 -3.32 -4.62
C ASN A 317 -40.46 -4.10 -5.90
N SER A 318 -41.47 -4.73 -6.50
CA SER A 318 -41.95 -4.41 -7.86
C SER A 318 -41.09 -3.40 -8.64
N ALA A 319 -39.90 -3.84 -9.06
CA ALA A 319 -38.90 -3.03 -9.75
C ALA A 319 -39.21 -2.81 -11.25
N ASP A 320 -40.46 -2.99 -11.66
CA ASP A 320 -40.96 -2.75 -13.02
C ASP A 320 -41.80 -1.46 -13.14
N GLU A 321 -41.91 -0.65 -12.09
CA GLU A 321 -42.50 0.70 -12.18
C GLU A 321 -41.40 1.77 -12.00
N TRP A 322 -40.51 1.86 -12.99
CA TRP A 322 -39.65 3.01 -13.27
C TRP A 322 -39.93 3.52 -14.67
#